data_AF-A0A961MVE2-F1
#
_entry.id   AF-A0A961MVE2-F1
#
_cell.length_a   1.000
_cell.length_b   1.000
_cell.length_c   1.000
_cell.angle_alpha   90.00
_cell.angle_beta   90.00
_cell.angle_gamma   90.00
#
_symmetry.space_group_name_H-M   'P 1'
#
loop_
_entity.id
_entity.type
_entity.pdbx_description
1 polymer ?
#
loop_
_entity_poly.entity_id
_entity_poly.type
_entity_poly.pdbx_seq_one_letter_code
_entity_poly.pdbx_strand_id
1 'polypeptide(L)'
;MRGIDGGLARIAGADRVAARFSPRSLQRRLFVTLAVDPRISRQIAAEISARPEQVAAAVALLDEGATVPFVARYRKEATGGLDDTQLRTLGERLSYLREMEARRGVILAEIRSQGKLTEALEKAITAAETKAVLEDLYLPYKPKRRTKAMIARENGLEPLADAVLADRAADPEALAAGFVTEAVADVKAALEGAREIVAERLVEDAG
;
A
#
# COMPACT_ATOMS: atom_id res chain seq x y z
N MET A 1 -18.97 -69.72 -3.60
CA MET A 1 -18.39 -70.44 -2.45
C MET A 1 -17.00 -69.87 -2.22
N ARG A 2 -16.87 -69.01 -1.17
CA ARG A 2 -15.65 -68.54 -0.45
C ARG A 2 -14.47 -67.98 -1.30
N GLY A 3 -13.86 -66.84 -1.00
CA GLY A 3 -13.79 -66.12 0.27
C GLY A 3 -13.26 -64.68 0.13
N ILE A 4 -13.30 -64.05 1.29
CA ILE A 4 -13.02 -62.66 1.66
C ILE A 4 -11.70 -62.68 2.43
N ASP A 5 -10.85 -61.69 2.20
CA ASP A 5 -9.86 -61.07 3.11
C ASP A 5 -9.23 -59.91 2.30
N GLY A 6 -9.10 -58.66 2.74
CA GLY A 6 -8.82 -58.13 4.07
C GLY A 6 -7.55 -57.29 3.93
N GLY A 7 -7.64 -55.95 3.91
CA GLY A 7 -6.48 -55.09 3.72
C GLY A 7 -6.77 -53.60 3.95
N LEU A 8 -6.68 -53.18 5.21
CA LEU A 8 -6.77 -51.80 5.68
C LEU A 8 -5.59 -50.92 5.23
N ALA A 9 -5.92 -49.64 5.04
CA ALA A 9 -5.14 -48.44 5.38
C ALA A 9 -3.82 -48.15 4.63
N ARG A 10 -3.79 -47.00 3.92
CA ARG A 10 -2.83 -45.92 4.18
C ARG A 10 -3.40 -44.55 3.78
N ILE A 11 -3.40 -43.65 4.77
CA ILE A 11 -3.59 -42.20 4.67
C ILE A 11 -2.17 -41.62 4.72
N ALA A 12 -1.74 -40.81 3.75
CA ALA A 12 -0.68 -39.79 3.87
C ALA A 12 -0.38 -39.17 2.50
N GLY A 13 -0.31 -37.84 2.43
CA GLY A 13 0.23 -37.14 1.25
C GLY A 13 -0.25 -35.72 1.05
N ALA A 14 -0.29 -34.90 2.10
CA ALA A 14 -0.28 -33.45 1.95
C ALA A 14 1.17 -33.02 1.69
N ASP A 15 1.46 -32.40 0.55
CA ASP A 15 2.42 -31.29 0.50
C ASP A 15 2.40 -30.51 -0.84
N ARG A 16 2.14 -29.22 -0.67
CA ARG A 16 2.80 -28.05 -1.30
C ARG A 16 3.24 -28.14 -2.77
N VAL A 17 2.59 -27.34 -3.60
CA VAL A 17 3.32 -26.50 -4.57
C VAL A 17 2.86 -25.06 -4.40
N ALA A 18 3.76 -24.25 -3.87
CA ALA A 18 3.60 -22.83 -3.63
C ALA A 18 3.50 -22.05 -4.95
N ALA A 19 2.42 -21.28 -5.06
CA ALA A 19 2.41 -19.88 -5.49
C ALA A 19 3.72 -19.32 -6.08
N ARG A 20 3.89 -19.40 -7.40
CA ARG A 20 4.74 -18.45 -8.14
C ARG A 20 3.94 -17.18 -8.43
N PHE A 21 3.77 -16.33 -7.42
CA PHE A 21 3.26 -14.96 -7.63
C PHE A 21 4.42 -13.98 -7.67
N SER A 22 4.69 -13.45 -8.86
CA SER A 22 5.65 -12.37 -9.08
C SER A 22 5.12 -11.04 -8.50
N PRO A 23 5.95 -10.27 -7.77
CA PRO A 23 5.56 -9.04 -7.08
C PRO A 23 5.18 -7.88 -8.01
N ARG A 24 5.35 -8.02 -9.33
CA ARG A 24 4.97 -6.99 -10.33
C ARG A 24 3.49 -7.03 -10.75
N SER A 25 2.74 -8.04 -10.35
CA SER A 25 1.34 -8.24 -10.78
C SER A 25 0.30 -7.51 -9.93
N LEU A 26 0.69 -6.96 -8.77
CA LEU A 26 -0.22 -6.28 -7.82
C LEU A 26 -0.46 -4.80 -8.14
N GLN A 27 0.39 -4.15 -8.94
CA GLN A 27 0.26 -2.72 -9.23
C GLN A 27 -0.70 -2.38 -10.38
N ARG A 28 -1.23 -3.39 -11.10
CA ARG A 28 -2.07 -3.16 -12.28
C ARG A 28 -3.54 -3.57 -12.13
N ARG A 29 -3.96 -4.03 -10.94
CA ARG A 29 -5.35 -4.40 -10.62
C ARG A 29 -6.05 -3.47 -9.62
N LEU A 30 -5.47 -2.30 -9.34
CA LEU A 30 -6.09 -1.31 -8.44
C LEU A 30 -6.69 -0.09 -9.17
N PHE A 31 -6.85 -0.17 -10.50
CA PHE A 31 -7.33 0.95 -11.33
C PHE A 31 -8.66 0.70 -12.05
N VAL A 32 -9.40 -0.35 -11.69
CA VAL A 32 -10.72 -0.61 -12.27
C VAL A 32 -11.72 -0.87 -11.15
N THR A 33 -12.50 0.15 -10.80
CA THR A 33 -13.97 0.12 -10.88
C THR A 33 -14.49 1.56 -10.85
N LEU A 34 -15.00 2.02 -12.00
CA LEU A 34 -15.72 3.28 -12.23
C LEU A 34 -17.11 3.28 -11.57
N ALA A 35 -17.24 2.72 -10.37
CA ALA A 35 -18.44 2.82 -9.57
C ALA A 35 -18.07 3.63 -8.33
N VAL A 36 -18.61 4.84 -8.25
CA VAL A 36 -18.57 5.63 -7.01
C VAL A 36 -19.08 4.74 -5.89
N ASP A 37 -18.31 4.60 -4.82
CA ASP A 37 -18.74 3.85 -3.65
C ASP A 37 -20.11 4.41 -3.21
N PRO A 38 -21.17 3.59 -3.12
CA PRO A 38 -22.50 4.04 -2.70
C PRO A 38 -22.52 4.76 -1.34
N ARG A 39 -21.49 4.58 -0.50
CA ARG A 39 -21.29 5.33 0.74
C ARG A 39 -20.89 6.78 0.46
N ILE A 40 -19.98 7.02 -0.49
CA ILE A 40 -19.55 8.37 -0.90
C ILE A 40 -20.75 9.15 -1.46
N SER A 41 -21.51 8.56 -2.38
CA SER A 41 -22.66 9.25 -2.98
C SER A 41 -23.73 9.62 -1.94
N ARG A 42 -24.01 8.71 -0.98
CA ARG A 42 -24.98 8.98 0.10
C ARG A 42 -24.50 10.06 1.07
N GLN A 43 -23.22 10.04 1.42
CA GLN A 43 -22.65 11.05 2.30
C GLN A 43 -22.70 12.44 1.68
N ILE A 44 -22.24 12.58 0.42
CA ILE A 44 -22.28 13.86 -0.29
C ILE A 44 -23.73 14.32 -0.48
N ALA A 45 -24.65 13.42 -0.80
CA ALA A 45 -26.06 13.75 -0.97
C ALA A 45 -26.66 14.40 0.30
N ALA A 46 -26.34 13.85 1.47
CA ALA A 46 -26.74 14.45 2.74
C ALA A 46 -26.09 15.83 2.97
N GLU A 47 -24.80 15.98 2.66
CA GLU A 47 -24.04 17.22 2.85
C GLU A 47 -24.56 18.38 1.97
N ILE A 48 -25.01 18.09 0.73
CA ILE A 48 -25.48 19.12 -0.22
C ILE A 48 -27.01 19.20 -0.32
N SER A 49 -27.75 18.50 0.53
CA SER A 49 -29.22 18.41 0.50
C SER A 49 -29.76 17.97 -0.87
N ALA A 50 -29.17 16.92 -1.44
CA ALA A 50 -29.57 16.33 -2.71
C ALA A 50 -29.96 14.86 -2.54
N ARG A 51 -30.50 14.26 -3.60
CA ARG A 51 -30.73 12.82 -3.65
C ARG A 51 -29.48 12.07 -4.12
N PRO A 52 -29.22 10.83 -3.64
CA PRO A 52 -28.06 10.05 -4.05
C PRO A 52 -27.95 9.86 -5.57
N GLU A 53 -29.07 9.79 -6.30
CA GLU A 53 -29.09 9.63 -7.75
C GLU A 53 -28.59 10.89 -8.47
N GLN A 54 -28.85 12.08 -7.91
CA GLN A 54 -28.35 13.36 -8.45
C GLN A 54 -26.84 13.45 -8.30
N VAL A 55 -26.32 13.01 -7.14
CA VAL A 55 -24.88 12.93 -6.90
C VAL A 55 -24.25 11.92 -7.84
N ALA A 56 -24.82 10.73 -7.98
CA ALA A 56 -24.30 9.70 -8.89
C ALA A 56 -24.21 10.21 -10.34
N ALA A 57 -25.25 10.88 -10.83
CA ALA A 57 -25.26 11.46 -12.17
C ALA A 57 -24.21 12.58 -12.34
N ALA A 58 -24.08 13.47 -11.35
CA ALA A 58 -23.07 14.53 -11.37
C ALA A 58 -21.65 13.95 -11.33
N VAL A 59 -21.39 12.94 -10.50
CA VAL A 59 -20.08 12.29 -10.43
C VAL A 59 -19.71 11.62 -11.76
N ALA A 60 -20.66 10.92 -12.41
CA ALA A 60 -20.40 10.32 -13.72
C ALA A 60 -19.93 11.37 -14.75
N LEU A 61 -20.58 12.54 -14.79
CA LEU A 61 -20.18 13.63 -15.67
C LEU A 61 -18.79 14.19 -15.32
N LEU A 62 -18.48 14.35 -14.03
CA LEU A 62 -17.16 14.81 -13.58
C LEU A 62 -16.05 13.79 -13.91
N ASP A 63 -16.33 12.50 -13.79
CA ASP A 63 -15.42 11.42 -14.14
C ASP A 63 -15.16 11.33 -15.65
N GLU A 64 -16.16 11.70 -16.47
CA GLU A 64 -16.00 11.88 -17.92
C GLU A 64 -15.21 13.14 -18.29
N GLY A 65 -14.77 13.93 -17.30
CA GLY A 65 -13.97 15.14 -17.48
C GLY A 65 -14.77 16.42 -17.64
N ALA A 66 -16.09 16.40 -17.40
CA ALA A 66 -16.87 17.63 -17.38
C ALA A 66 -16.43 18.52 -16.21
N THR A 67 -16.39 19.84 -16.42
CA THR A 67 -16.09 20.80 -15.36
C THR A 67 -17.37 21.19 -14.62
N VAL A 68 -17.26 21.61 -13.35
CA VAL A 68 -18.39 22.10 -12.55
C VAL A 68 -19.20 23.19 -13.29
N PRO A 69 -18.58 24.26 -13.85
CA PRO A 69 -19.32 25.27 -14.60
C PRO A 69 -20.03 24.71 -15.84
N PHE A 70 -19.45 23.70 -16.50
CA PHE A 70 -20.07 23.05 -17.65
C PHE A 70 -21.30 22.25 -17.22
N VAL A 71 -21.21 21.46 -16.15
CA VAL A 71 -22.33 20.66 -15.63
C VAL A 71 -23.47 21.57 -15.18
N ALA A 72 -23.16 22.63 -14.42
CA ALA A 72 -24.14 23.58 -13.91
C ALA A 72 -24.93 24.29 -15.02
N ARG A 73 -24.27 24.60 -16.16
CA ARG A 73 -24.87 25.31 -17.29
C ARG A 73 -25.57 24.40 -18.29
N TYR A 74 -24.96 23.26 -18.63
CA TYR A 74 -25.34 22.47 -19.81
C TYR A 74 -25.85 21.06 -19.48
N ARG A 75 -25.75 20.61 -18.22
CA ARG A 75 -26.19 19.26 -17.78
C ARG A 75 -27.14 19.31 -16.58
N LYS A 76 -27.84 20.43 -16.41
CA LYS A 76 -28.76 20.65 -15.29
C LYS A 76 -29.86 19.58 -15.19
N GLU A 77 -30.41 19.15 -16.32
CA GLU A 77 -31.44 18.10 -16.33
C GLU A 77 -30.87 16.74 -15.91
N ALA A 78 -29.66 16.41 -16.38
CA ALA A 78 -28.99 15.16 -16.05
C ALA A 78 -28.69 15.01 -14.55
N THR A 79 -28.39 16.12 -13.86
CA THR A 79 -28.15 16.13 -12.40
C THR A 79 -29.42 16.36 -11.59
N GLY A 80 -30.59 16.45 -12.22
CA GLY A 80 -31.85 16.75 -11.54
C GLY A 80 -31.89 18.15 -10.91
N GLY A 81 -31.14 19.10 -11.45
CA GLY A 81 -31.22 20.51 -11.06
C GLY A 81 -30.18 21.01 -10.06
N LEU A 82 -29.08 20.27 -9.82
CA LEU A 82 -28.01 20.74 -8.92
C LEU A 82 -27.45 22.10 -9.40
N ASP A 83 -27.31 23.04 -8.48
CA ASP A 83 -26.75 24.37 -8.76
C ASP A 83 -25.21 24.40 -8.67
N ASP A 84 -24.61 25.55 -9.04
CA ASP A 84 -23.14 25.72 -9.07
C ASP A 84 -22.51 25.52 -7.68
N THR A 85 -23.18 25.98 -6.62
CA THR A 85 -22.71 25.85 -5.24
C THR A 85 -22.68 24.38 -4.84
N GLN A 86 -23.79 23.66 -5.08
CA GLN A 86 -23.91 22.24 -4.80
C GLN A 86 -22.88 21.41 -5.58
N LEU A 87 -22.68 21.72 -6.87
CA LEU A 87 -21.72 21.00 -7.71
C LEU A 87 -20.26 21.26 -7.32
N ARG A 88 -19.93 22.48 -6.87
CA ARG A 88 -18.60 22.80 -6.33
C ARG A 88 -18.32 22.02 -5.06
N THR A 89 -19.24 22.06 -4.09
CA THR A 89 -19.12 21.28 -2.85
C THR A 89 -19.04 19.78 -3.15
N LEU A 90 -19.86 19.27 -4.08
CA LEU A 90 -19.79 17.88 -4.52
C LEU A 90 -18.40 17.51 -5.04
N GLY A 91 -17.80 18.33 -5.91
CA GLY A 91 -16.48 18.06 -6.47
C GLY A 91 -15.37 18.02 -5.39
N GLU A 92 -15.37 18.98 -4.49
CA GLU A 92 -14.41 19.04 -3.37
C GLU A 92 -14.55 17.83 -2.44
N ARG A 93 -15.79 17.49 -2.05
CA ARG A 93 -16.08 16.37 -1.16
C ARG A 93 -15.80 15.02 -1.82
N LEU A 94 -16.10 14.87 -3.11
CA LEU A 94 -15.79 13.68 -3.89
C LEU A 94 -14.28 13.41 -3.88
N SER A 95 -13.45 14.43 -4.15
CA SER A 95 -11.99 14.26 -4.13
C SER A 95 -11.51 13.83 -2.75
N TYR A 96 -11.93 14.54 -1.70
CA TYR A 96 -11.55 14.23 -0.32
C TYR A 96 -11.90 12.78 0.07
N LEU A 97 -13.14 12.35 -0.21
CA LEU A 97 -13.64 11.04 0.17
C LEU A 97 -12.99 9.92 -0.65
N ARG A 98 -12.71 10.14 -1.93
CA ARG A 98 -11.96 9.17 -2.76
C ARG A 98 -10.54 8.96 -2.26
N GLU A 99 -9.84 10.04 -1.93
CA GLU A 99 -8.50 9.95 -1.34
C GLU A 99 -8.53 9.21 0.00
N MET A 100 -9.56 9.46 0.81
CA MET A 100 -9.75 8.78 2.08
C MET A 100 -10.02 7.27 1.91
N GLU A 101 -10.91 6.87 1.00
CA GLU A 101 -11.16 5.44 0.72
C GLU A 101 -9.94 4.74 0.10
N ALA A 102 -9.21 5.42 -0.79
CA ALA A 102 -7.95 4.91 -1.32
C ALA A 102 -6.95 4.66 -0.19
N ARG A 103 -6.81 5.60 0.74
CA ARG A 103 -5.94 5.47 1.91
C ARG A 103 -6.40 4.34 2.85
N ARG A 104 -7.71 4.22 3.09
CA ARG A 104 -8.31 3.13 3.87
C ARG A 104 -7.95 1.77 3.28
N GLY A 105 -8.06 1.62 1.96
CA GLY A 105 -7.70 0.40 1.25
C GLY A 105 -6.22 0.02 1.41
N VAL A 106 -5.32 1.01 1.33
CA VAL A 106 -3.88 0.82 1.57
C VAL A 106 -3.62 0.34 3.00
N ILE A 107 -4.20 1.01 4.00
CA ILE A 107 -4.05 0.67 5.42
C ILE A 107 -4.53 -0.77 5.69
N LEU A 108 -5.73 -1.13 5.21
CA LEU A 108 -6.26 -2.49 5.37
C LEU A 108 -5.36 -3.54 4.74
N ALA A 109 -4.89 -3.31 3.51
CA ALA A 109 -4.02 -4.25 2.80
C ALA A 109 -2.69 -4.45 3.56
N GLU A 110 -2.13 -3.38 4.10
CA GLU A 110 -0.86 -3.41 4.81
C GLU A 110 -0.95 -4.08 6.18
N ILE A 111 -1.99 -3.80 6.96
CA ILE A 111 -2.22 -4.46 8.24
C ILE A 111 -2.51 -5.95 8.03
N ARG A 112 -3.25 -6.28 6.96
CA ARG A 112 -3.53 -7.67 6.58
C ARG A 112 -2.26 -8.41 6.17
N SER A 113 -1.35 -7.79 5.42
CA SER A 113 -0.10 -8.44 5.02
C SER A 113 0.84 -8.73 6.20
N GLN A 114 0.71 -7.97 7.30
CA GLN A 114 1.39 -8.24 8.56
C GLN A 114 0.73 -9.35 9.40
N GLY A 115 -0.44 -9.87 8.98
CA GLY A 115 -1.21 -10.85 9.75
C GLY A 115 -1.86 -10.27 11.02
N LYS A 116 -2.01 -8.94 11.11
CA LYS A 116 -2.48 -8.23 12.30
C LYS A 116 -3.91 -7.69 12.19
N LEU A 117 -4.59 -7.90 11.06
CA LEU A 117 -5.94 -7.39 10.84
C LEU A 117 -6.96 -8.25 11.58
N THR A 118 -7.43 -7.77 12.73
CA THR A 118 -8.54 -8.38 13.47
C THR A 118 -9.89 -7.88 12.95
N GLU A 119 -10.97 -8.62 13.18
CA GLU A 119 -12.32 -8.21 12.79
C GLU A 119 -12.73 -6.87 13.44
N ALA A 120 -12.38 -6.68 14.72
CA ALA A 120 -12.64 -5.44 15.44
C ALA A 120 -11.88 -4.25 14.82
N LEU A 121 -10.62 -4.46 14.43
CA LEU A 121 -9.81 -3.43 13.79
C LEU A 121 -10.30 -3.12 12.38
N GLU A 122 -10.69 -4.14 11.59
CA GLU A 122 -11.29 -3.93 10.27
C GLU A 122 -12.60 -3.14 10.35
N LYS A 123 -13.43 -3.41 11.36
CA LYS A 123 -14.64 -2.63 11.65
C LYS A 123 -14.31 -1.17 12.01
N ALA A 124 -13.34 -0.96 12.90
CA ALA A 124 -12.91 0.39 13.29
C ALA A 124 -12.33 1.17 12.11
N ILE A 125 -11.47 0.54 11.30
CA ILE A 125 -10.90 1.15 10.11
C ILE A 125 -11.98 1.42 9.09
N THR A 126 -12.98 0.55 8.89
CA THR A 126 -14.09 0.77 7.95
C THR A 126 -15.02 1.90 8.40
N ALA A 127 -15.22 2.06 9.72
CA ALA A 127 -16.08 3.07 10.31
C ALA A 127 -15.43 4.45 10.47
N ALA A 128 -14.11 4.57 10.28
CA ALA A 128 -13.42 5.86 10.44
C ALA A 128 -13.99 6.94 9.49
N GLU A 129 -14.32 8.10 10.07
CA GLU A 129 -15.00 9.22 9.40
C GLU A 129 -14.04 10.33 8.92
N THR A 130 -12.79 10.30 9.37
CA THR A 130 -11.76 11.28 8.95
C THR A 130 -10.44 10.62 8.59
N LYS A 131 -9.66 11.28 7.73
CA LYS A 131 -8.29 10.85 7.41
C LYS A 131 -7.40 10.77 8.66
N ALA A 132 -7.59 11.64 9.65
CA ALA A 132 -6.82 11.62 10.89
C ALA A 132 -7.07 10.33 11.69
N VAL A 133 -8.33 9.94 11.88
CA VAL A 133 -8.69 8.70 12.58
C VAL A 133 -8.12 7.47 11.87
N LEU A 134 -8.08 7.47 10.52
CA LEU A 134 -7.42 6.40 9.76
C LEU A 134 -5.93 6.31 10.08
N GLU A 135 -5.22 7.44 10.12
CA GLU A 135 -3.79 7.44 10.44
C GLU A 135 -3.52 7.03 11.89
N ASP A 136 -4.34 7.46 12.84
CA ASP A 136 -4.22 7.09 14.25
C ASP A 136 -4.39 5.58 14.44
N LEU A 137 -5.39 4.97 13.79
CA LEU A 137 -5.60 3.52 13.79
C LEU A 137 -4.45 2.75 13.12
N TYR A 138 -3.85 3.34 12.09
CA TYR A 138 -2.74 2.74 11.36
C TYR A 138 -1.39 2.88 12.07
N LEU A 139 -1.21 3.91 12.90
CA LEU A 139 0.07 4.27 13.51
C LEU A 139 0.81 3.09 14.18
N PRO A 140 0.17 2.21 14.96
CA PRO A 140 0.85 1.06 15.59
C PRO A 140 1.35 -0.01 14.60
N TYR A 141 0.82 0.00 13.38
CA TYR A 141 1.12 -0.96 12.32
C TYR A 141 2.03 -0.40 11.26
N LYS A 142 2.30 0.91 11.27
CA LYS A 142 3.21 1.55 10.33
C LYS A 142 4.59 0.87 10.41
N PRO A 143 5.07 0.26 9.32
CA PRO A 143 6.37 -0.39 9.29
C PRO A 143 7.41 0.63 9.69
N LYS A 144 8.26 0.25 10.63
CA LYS A 144 9.49 0.99 10.86
C LYS A 144 10.25 0.99 9.54
N ARG A 145 10.71 2.16 9.10
CA ARG A 145 11.55 2.28 7.90
C ARG A 145 12.74 1.34 8.09
N ARG A 146 12.83 0.27 7.30
CA ARG A 146 14.08 -0.47 7.14
C ARG A 146 14.96 0.40 6.28
N THR A 147 15.99 1.00 6.89
CA THR A 147 16.96 1.80 6.15
C THR A 147 17.82 0.87 5.30
N LYS A 148 18.41 1.41 4.23
CA LYS A 148 19.35 0.63 3.41
C LYS A 148 20.55 0.16 4.24
N ALA A 149 20.97 0.96 5.23
CA ALA A 149 21.99 0.61 6.20
C ALA A 149 21.58 -0.57 7.09
N MET A 150 20.34 -0.62 7.60
CA MET A 150 19.83 -1.79 8.32
C MET A 150 19.89 -3.05 7.46
N ILE A 151 19.46 -2.97 6.21
CA ILE A 151 19.50 -4.10 5.27
C ILE A 151 20.94 -4.54 4.99
N ALA A 152 21.86 -3.58 4.83
CA ALA A 152 23.27 -3.86 4.63
C ALA A 152 23.90 -4.56 5.85
N ARG A 153 23.56 -4.17 7.09
CA ARG A 153 24.00 -4.85 8.32
C ARG A 153 23.44 -6.27 8.41
N GLU A 154 22.15 -6.46 8.09
CA GLU A 154 21.53 -7.78 8.04
C GLU A 154 22.18 -8.71 7.00
N ASN A 155 22.69 -8.15 5.91
CA ASN A 155 23.48 -8.85 4.90
C ASN A 155 24.96 -9.04 5.29
N GLY A 156 25.37 -8.64 6.49
CA GLY A 156 26.73 -8.84 7.00
C GLY A 156 27.77 -7.85 6.47
N LEU A 157 27.37 -6.68 5.97
CA LEU A 157 28.28 -5.68 5.38
C LEU A 157 28.89 -4.71 6.41
N GLU A 158 28.58 -4.85 7.70
CA GLU A 158 29.11 -3.99 8.75
C GLU A 158 30.65 -4.09 8.88
N PRO A 159 31.27 -5.29 8.89
CA PRO A 159 32.73 -5.40 8.92
C PRO A 159 33.42 -4.80 7.69
N LEU A 160 32.76 -4.77 6.52
CA LEU A 160 33.28 -4.11 5.32
C LEU A 160 33.32 -2.58 5.51
N ALA A 161 32.23 -2.01 6.03
CA ALA A 161 32.17 -0.59 6.34
C ALA A 161 33.25 -0.18 7.36
N ASP A 162 33.44 -0.99 8.40
CA ASP A 162 34.46 -0.75 9.42
C ASP A 162 35.88 -0.85 8.85
N ALA A 163 36.15 -1.85 8.00
CA ALA A 163 37.47 -2.02 7.37
C ALA A 163 37.83 -0.83 6.45
N VAL A 164 36.87 -0.35 5.65
CA VAL A 164 37.07 0.81 4.76
C VAL A 164 37.30 2.10 5.55
N LEU A 165 36.66 2.26 6.71
CA LEU A 165 36.86 3.43 7.57
C LEU A 165 38.18 3.36 8.37
N ALA A 166 38.60 2.17 8.77
CA ALA A 166 39.80 1.95 9.58
C ALA A 166 41.10 2.22 8.81
N ASP A 167 41.14 1.92 7.51
CA ASP A 167 42.32 2.13 6.66
C ASP A 167 41.97 2.76 5.31
N ARG A 168 42.33 4.03 5.14
CA ARG A 168 42.11 4.78 3.88
C ARG A 168 43.03 4.36 2.74
N ALA A 169 44.10 3.60 3.01
CA ALA A 169 45.02 3.11 1.99
C ALA A 169 44.62 1.73 1.46
N ALA A 170 43.68 1.03 2.12
CA ALA A 170 43.17 -0.25 1.67
C ALA A 170 42.37 -0.10 0.37
N ASP A 171 42.45 -1.11 -0.51
CA ASP A 171 41.65 -1.19 -1.72
C ASP A 171 40.22 -1.65 -1.37
N PRO A 172 39.19 -0.77 -1.48
CA PRO A 172 37.84 -1.12 -1.10
C PRO A 172 37.23 -2.23 -1.96
N GLU A 173 37.59 -2.30 -3.25
CA GLU A 173 37.07 -3.34 -4.14
C GLU A 173 37.61 -4.72 -3.76
N ALA A 174 38.90 -4.79 -3.41
CA ALA A 174 39.52 -6.02 -2.91
C ALA A 174 38.91 -6.49 -1.58
N LEU A 175 38.64 -5.57 -0.65
CA LEU A 175 37.96 -5.89 0.61
C LEU A 175 36.52 -6.40 0.37
N ALA A 176 35.79 -5.73 -0.52
CA ALA A 176 34.39 -6.03 -0.82
C ALA A 176 34.18 -7.37 -1.52
N ALA A 177 35.20 -7.91 -2.22
CA ALA A 177 35.14 -9.22 -2.85
C ALA A 177 34.79 -10.36 -1.87
N GLY A 178 35.21 -10.24 -0.60
CA GLY A 178 34.90 -11.22 0.46
C GLY A 178 33.46 -11.16 0.98
N PHE A 179 32.68 -10.17 0.58
CA PHE A 179 31.31 -9.93 1.07
C PHE A 179 30.23 -10.22 0.02
N VAL A 180 30.63 -10.75 -1.15
CA VAL A 180 29.68 -11.22 -2.17
C VAL A 180 29.02 -12.50 -1.67
N THR A 181 27.70 -12.50 -1.64
CA THR A 181 26.87 -13.61 -1.14
C THR A 181 25.62 -13.74 -2.02
N GLU A 182 24.76 -14.72 -1.77
CA GLU A 182 23.46 -14.77 -2.46
C GLU A 182 22.59 -13.52 -2.22
N ALA A 183 22.76 -12.85 -1.08
CA ALA A 183 22.06 -11.61 -0.75
C ALA A 183 22.78 -10.33 -1.25
N VAL A 184 24.05 -10.44 -1.64
CA VAL A 184 24.91 -9.33 -2.07
C VAL A 184 25.53 -9.71 -3.42
N ALA A 185 24.89 -9.25 -4.50
CA ALA A 185 25.09 -9.79 -5.84
C ALA A 185 26.52 -9.64 -6.40
N ASP A 186 27.19 -8.54 -6.07
CA ASP A 186 28.52 -8.23 -6.57
C ASP A 186 29.26 -7.26 -5.63
N VAL A 187 30.53 -7.00 -5.96
CA VAL A 187 31.41 -6.07 -5.25
C VAL A 187 30.79 -4.68 -5.14
N LYS A 188 30.12 -4.22 -6.20
CA LYS A 188 29.48 -2.91 -6.23
C LYS A 188 28.34 -2.84 -5.22
N ALA A 189 27.48 -3.86 -5.15
CA ALA A 189 26.40 -3.96 -4.18
C ALA A 189 26.94 -4.00 -2.73
N ALA A 190 28.05 -4.69 -2.49
CA ALA A 190 28.71 -4.72 -1.19
C ALA A 190 29.21 -3.32 -0.77
N LEU A 191 29.87 -2.60 -1.67
CA LEU A 191 30.35 -1.23 -1.43
C LEU A 191 29.20 -0.23 -1.27
N GLU A 192 28.13 -0.35 -2.06
CA GLU A 192 26.93 0.48 -1.89
C GLU A 192 26.30 0.24 -0.52
N GLY A 193 26.18 -1.01 -0.07
CA GLY A 193 25.67 -1.34 1.25
C GLY A 193 26.55 -0.80 2.38
N ALA A 194 27.87 -0.97 2.29
CA ALA A 194 28.82 -0.40 3.25
C ALA A 194 28.72 1.14 3.29
N ARG A 195 28.60 1.80 2.14
CA ARG A 195 28.40 3.26 2.06
C ARG A 195 27.14 3.72 2.76
N GLU A 196 26.03 2.98 2.64
CA GLU A 196 24.77 3.33 3.31
C GLU A 196 24.92 3.22 4.84
N ILE A 197 25.68 2.23 5.36
CA ILE A 197 26.01 2.12 6.79
C ILE A 197 26.81 3.34 7.27
N VAL A 198 27.86 3.71 6.53
CA VAL A 198 28.69 4.88 6.87
C VAL A 198 27.88 6.17 6.83
N ALA A 199 27.03 6.35 5.81
CA ALA A 199 26.20 7.54 5.68
C ALA A 199 25.20 7.68 6.84
N GLU A 200 24.60 6.58 7.30
CA GLU A 200 23.70 6.59 8.46
C GLU A 200 24.43 6.99 9.75
N ARG A 201 25.61 6.41 10.02
CA ARG A 201 26.42 6.76 11.19
C ARG A 201 26.78 8.26 11.23
N LEU A 202 27.20 8.81 10.09
CA LEU A 202 27.54 10.24 9.99
C LEU A 202 26.33 11.17 10.23
N VAL A 203 25.12 10.71 9.92
CA VAL A 203 23.88 11.47 10.20
C VAL A 203 23.49 11.35 11.67
N GLU A 204 23.65 10.18 12.28
CA GLU A 204 23.35 9.95 13.71
C GLU A 204 24.35 10.67 14.63
N ASP A 205 25.64 10.73 14.29
CA ASP A 205 26.68 11.41 15.08
C ASP A 205 26.58 12.95 15.00
N ALA A 206 25.85 13.49 14.02
CA ALA A 206 25.70 14.93 13.79
C ALA A 206 24.47 15.56 14.46
N GLY A 207 23.61 14.77 15.09
CA GLY A 207 22.39 15.20 15.80
C GLY A 207 22.53 15.18 17.31
#